data_AF-A0A914ITU9-F1
#
_entry.id   AF-A0A914ITU9-F1
#
_cell.length_a   1.000
_cell.length_b   1.000
_cell.length_c   1.000
_cell.angle_alpha   90.00
_cell.angle_beta   90.00
_cell.angle_gamma   90.00
#
_symmetry.space_group_name_H-M   'P 1'
#
loop_
_entity.id
_entity.type
_entity.pdbx_description
1 polymer ?
#
loop_
_entity_poly.entity_id
_entity_poly.type
_entity_poly.pdbx_seq_one_letter_code
_entity_poly.pdbx_strand_id
1 'polypeptide(L)'
;MNRFLIFYLFFNVLTVLFAAKGCVNQQCAANVAESDAVFLIETSTSMGADNFAKVQNLLYNLVADLSIGSTLDKSRLAFITFSQDAKTYGGLDAGATASAVNATIGSLNFDNYGFREMSKALTAEEQIITSLRATAKKLLIAIVADTFTGVEPSANGLLDKVRSRYDALLSIAVGPQAIQYAYTDVTTFSGTPADSFFVSGVDQLDFAKLWIERNMCPTYHASTPYVTTTLPVTQPSGVTCQLNTLTYDIYLVVDTSKSMSSSDFAAMKQSVRDFVREYSVNDNKTQFGLIAVSVDPQRYYTGFHAGQNMNSMLNALNLLTQEPTSGQSFDMALQVIDAAFLSTYGNDGKVQLLVYFTGNTNFDKDPSGTVSKLKTKYGLKFAAVQYTSNADATKLTNISGGAACTIDATSSDKRATLGATLENLTCG
;
A
#
# COMPACT_ATOMS: atom_id res chain seq x y z
N MET A 1 32.85 -66.13 41.15
CA MET A 1 31.62 -65.34 41.44
C MET A 1 31.92 -63.92 41.01
N ASN A 2 31.40 -63.28 39.95
CA ASN A 2 30.27 -63.41 39.02
C ASN A 2 30.81 -63.30 37.57
N ARG A 3 30.67 -64.28 36.67
CA ARG A 3 29.57 -64.61 35.72
C ARG A 3 29.31 -63.61 34.55
N PHE A 4 29.73 -64.07 33.35
CA PHE A 4 29.12 -63.98 32.00
C PHE A 4 29.31 -62.77 31.04
N LEU A 5 30.27 -62.94 30.13
CA LEU A 5 30.27 -62.94 28.64
C LEU A 5 29.01 -62.55 27.78
N ILE A 6 29.32 -61.78 26.70
CA ILE A 6 28.77 -61.72 25.30
C ILE A 6 27.50 -60.85 25.01
N PHE A 7 27.60 -59.82 24.14
CA PHE A 7 27.11 -59.79 22.73
C PHE A 7 27.27 -58.42 22.03
N TYR A 8 27.72 -58.50 20.77
CA TYR A 8 27.83 -57.48 19.73
C TYR A 8 26.51 -56.77 19.40
N LEU A 9 26.53 -55.52 18.91
CA LEU A 9 26.14 -55.11 17.54
C LEU A 9 25.88 -53.58 17.43
N PHE A 10 26.54 -52.97 16.43
CA PHE A 10 26.12 -51.83 15.58
C PHE A 10 25.51 -50.57 16.21
N PHE A 11 26.20 -49.43 16.06
CA PHE A 11 25.53 -48.19 15.65
C PHE A 11 26.36 -47.46 14.59
N ASN A 12 25.82 -47.44 13.38
CA ASN A 12 26.28 -46.63 12.27
C ASN A 12 25.97 -45.15 12.53
N VAL A 13 26.97 -44.32 12.23
CA VAL A 13 26.90 -42.97 11.63
C VAL A 13 25.54 -42.27 11.66
N LEU A 14 25.46 -41.16 12.41
CA LEU A 14 24.92 -39.92 11.86
C LEU A 14 25.50 -38.72 12.61
N THR A 15 26.59 -38.17 12.06
CA THR A 15 26.92 -36.76 12.24
C THR A 15 25.74 -35.95 11.72
N VAL A 16 24.88 -35.49 12.63
CA VAL A 16 23.88 -34.47 12.30
C VAL A 16 24.67 -33.22 11.94
N LEU A 17 24.75 -32.93 10.65
CA LEU A 17 25.09 -31.59 10.16
C LEU A 17 24.20 -30.62 10.93
N PHE A 18 24.81 -29.77 11.76
CA PHE A 18 24.24 -28.46 12.03
C PHE A 18 24.24 -27.71 10.70
N ALA A 19 23.19 -27.93 9.91
CA ALA A 19 22.84 -27.03 8.84
C ALA A 19 22.59 -25.67 9.51
N ALA A 20 23.50 -24.74 9.26
CA ALA A 20 23.29 -23.35 9.57
C ALA A 20 21.88 -22.98 9.10
N LYS A 21 21.02 -22.60 10.05
CA LYS A 21 19.80 -21.87 9.75
C LYS A 21 20.23 -20.49 9.24
N GLY A 22 20.71 -20.46 7.99
CA GLY A 22 20.69 -19.26 7.19
C GLY A 22 19.23 -18.83 7.15
N CYS A 23 18.98 -17.59 7.56
CA CYS A 23 17.70 -16.94 7.41
C CYS A 23 17.34 -16.95 5.92
N VAL A 24 16.62 -17.99 5.49
CA VAL A 24 15.82 -17.91 4.28
C VAL A 24 14.75 -16.88 4.61
N ASN A 25 14.85 -15.72 3.98
CA ASN A 25 13.79 -14.72 3.93
C ASN A 25 12.64 -15.36 3.14
N GLN A 26 11.92 -16.27 3.79
CA GLN A 26 10.77 -16.92 3.20
C GLN A 26 9.67 -15.88 3.19
N GLN A 27 9.43 -15.35 2.00
CA GLN A 27 8.22 -14.62 1.64
C GLN A 27 7.04 -15.40 2.23
N CYS A 28 6.35 -14.80 3.20
CA CYS A 28 5.35 -15.52 3.97
C CYS A 28 4.25 -16.04 3.04
N ALA A 29 4.09 -17.36 2.97
CA ALA A 29 2.97 -17.97 2.28
C ALA A 29 1.75 -17.93 3.22
N ALA A 30 0.60 -17.47 2.71
CA ALA A 30 -0.62 -17.25 3.49
C ALA A 30 -1.08 -18.49 4.29
N ASN A 31 -0.77 -19.69 3.80
CA ASN A 31 -1.07 -20.95 4.46
C ASN A 31 -0.28 -21.20 5.77
N VAL A 32 0.74 -20.38 6.06
CA VAL A 32 1.58 -20.41 7.28
C VAL A 32 1.24 -19.24 8.23
N ALA A 33 0.22 -18.44 7.93
CA ALA A 33 -0.23 -17.38 8.83
C ALA A 33 -0.95 -17.96 10.05
N GLU A 34 -0.42 -17.68 11.25
CA GLU A 34 -0.97 -18.07 12.55
C GLU A 34 -1.43 -16.82 13.30
N SER A 35 -2.69 -16.43 13.10
CA SER A 35 -3.18 -15.15 13.63
C SER A 35 -4.57 -15.24 14.27
N ASP A 36 -4.80 -14.40 15.25
CA ASP A 36 -6.13 -14.00 15.69
C ASP A 36 -6.41 -12.61 15.10
N ALA A 37 -7.25 -12.55 14.07
CA ALA A 37 -7.56 -11.32 13.35
C ALA A 37 -9.03 -10.95 13.53
N VAL A 38 -9.27 -9.71 13.97
CA VAL A 38 -10.61 -9.15 14.17
C VAL A 38 -10.83 -8.08 13.12
N PHE A 39 -11.88 -8.20 12.32
CA PHE A 39 -12.23 -7.26 11.26
C PHE A 39 -13.34 -6.31 11.73
N LEU A 40 -13.08 -5.01 11.67
CA LEU A 40 -14.06 -3.94 11.83
C LEU A 40 -14.42 -3.42 10.44
N ILE A 41 -15.62 -3.68 9.96
CA ILE A 41 -16.02 -3.41 8.57
C ILE A 41 -17.08 -2.31 8.55
N GLU A 42 -16.75 -1.19 7.93
CA GLU A 42 -17.70 -0.10 7.74
C GLU A 42 -18.81 -0.51 6.76
N THR A 43 -20.07 -0.27 7.15
CA THR A 43 -21.28 -0.57 6.36
C THR A 43 -22.11 0.68 6.06
N SER A 44 -21.45 1.85 6.05
CA SER A 44 -22.10 3.15 5.89
C SER A 44 -22.38 3.50 4.41
N THR A 45 -23.16 4.57 4.18
CA THR A 45 -23.48 5.05 2.83
C THR A 45 -22.24 5.37 1.98
N SER A 46 -21.12 5.80 2.58
CA SER A 46 -19.88 6.10 1.85
C SER A 46 -19.17 4.85 1.35
N MET A 47 -19.34 3.71 2.03
CA MET A 47 -18.87 2.42 1.51
C MET A 47 -19.62 2.09 0.21
N GLY A 48 -20.96 2.20 0.23
CA GLY A 48 -21.79 1.84 -0.90
C GLY A 48 -21.85 0.32 -1.12
N ALA A 49 -22.95 -0.16 -1.72
CA ALA A 49 -23.20 -1.59 -1.88
C ALA A 49 -22.13 -2.29 -2.74
N ASP A 50 -21.66 -1.63 -3.79
CA ASP A 50 -20.67 -2.21 -4.71
C ASP A 50 -19.31 -2.41 -4.05
N ASN A 51 -18.80 -1.42 -3.29
CA ASN A 51 -17.52 -1.61 -2.59
C ASN A 51 -17.68 -2.60 -1.44
N PHE A 52 -18.82 -2.58 -0.73
CA PHE A 52 -19.08 -3.56 0.33
C PHE A 52 -19.05 -5.00 -0.21
N ALA A 53 -19.72 -5.26 -1.33
CA ALA A 53 -19.69 -6.58 -1.98
C ALA A 53 -18.25 -7.00 -2.36
N LYS A 54 -17.40 -6.04 -2.71
CA LYS A 54 -16.00 -6.29 -3.07
C LYS A 54 -15.13 -6.49 -1.83
N VAL A 55 -15.43 -5.83 -0.71
CA VAL A 55 -14.85 -6.15 0.60
C VAL A 55 -15.23 -7.57 1.01
N GLN A 56 -16.48 -8.01 0.78
CA GLN A 56 -16.85 -9.42 1.02
C GLN A 56 -16.02 -10.38 0.15
N ASN A 57 -15.84 -10.08 -1.14
CA ASN A 57 -14.99 -10.88 -2.03
C ASN A 57 -13.52 -10.91 -1.58
N LEU A 58 -12.97 -9.79 -1.14
CA LEU A 58 -11.64 -9.72 -0.52
C LEU A 58 -11.53 -10.71 0.65
N LEU A 59 -12.53 -10.72 1.55
CA LEU A 59 -12.54 -11.62 2.71
C LEU A 59 -12.66 -13.09 2.29
N TYR A 60 -13.51 -13.42 1.31
CA TYR A 60 -13.60 -14.78 0.77
C TYR A 60 -12.26 -15.25 0.18
N ASN A 61 -11.60 -14.39 -0.60
CA ASN A 61 -10.30 -14.69 -1.21
C ASN A 61 -9.22 -14.85 -0.14
N LEU A 62 -9.23 -14.03 0.91
CA LEU A 62 -8.33 -14.16 2.05
C LEU A 62 -8.53 -15.54 2.74
N VAL A 63 -9.78 -15.93 2.99
CA VAL A 63 -10.12 -17.22 3.62
C VAL A 63 -9.68 -18.41 2.78
N ALA A 64 -9.74 -18.31 1.45
CA ALA A 64 -9.29 -19.36 0.55
C ALA A 64 -7.78 -19.66 0.69
N ASP A 65 -6.98 -18.66 1.07
CA ASP A 65 -5.53 -18.76 1.16
C ASP A 65 -5.03 -19.06 2.57
N LEU A 66 -5.83 -18.77 3.60
CA LEU A 66 -5.50 -18.97 5.00
C LEU A 66 -5.77 -20.41 5.49
N SER A 67 -4.87 -20.91 6.33
CA SER A 67 -5.13 -22.11 7.13
C SER A 67 -5.98 -21.76 8.36
N ILE A 68 -7.31 -21.85 8.27
CA ILE A 68 -8.23 -21.53 9.38
C ILE A 68 -8.51 -22.76 10.27
N GLY A 69 -8.45 -22.58 11.59
CA GLY A 69 -8.57 -23.67 12.55
C GLY A 69 -8.49 -23.22 14.01
N SER A 70 -8.90 -24.08 14.94
CA SER A 70 -8.82 -23.84 16.39
C SER A 70 -7.45 -24.18 17.01
N THR A 71 -6.58 -24.88 16.29
CA THR A 71 -5.24 -25.27 16.76
C THR A 71 -4.26 -24.10 16.74
N LEU A 72 -3.16 -24.18 17.50
CA LEU A 72 -2.22 -23.06 17.68
C LEU A 72 -1.52 -22.64 16.37
N ASP A 73 -1.43 -23.53 15.38
CA ASP A 73 -0.79 -23.36 14.06
C ASP A 73 -1.76 -22.85 12.97
N LYS A 74 -2.91 -22.31 13.36
CA LYS A 74 -3.98 -21.88 12.45
C LYS A 74 -4.47 -20.48 12.76
N SER A 75 -5.07 -19.83 11.77
CA SER A 75 -5.71 -18.52 11.94
C SER A 75 -7.16 -18.64 12.41
N ARG A 76 -7.63 -17.66 13.18
CA ARG A 76 -9.03 -17.47 13.58
C ARG A 76 -9.47 -16.06 13.24
N LEU A 77 -10.69 -15.91 12.73
CA LEU A 77 -11.24 -14.62 12.32
C LEU A 77 -12.48 -14.26 13.14
N ALA A 78 -12.66 -12.98 13.44
CA ALA A 78 -13.91 -12.43 13.99
C ALA A 78 -14.32 -11.20 13.20
N PHE A 79 -15.62 -10.93 13.12
CA PHE A 79 -16.17 -9.85 12.31
C PHE A 79 -17.13 -8.98 13.12
N ILE A 80 -16.94 -7.68 13.00
CA ILE A 80 -17.82 -6.63 13.52
C ILE A 80 -18.09 -5.69 12.36
N THR A 81 -19.36 -5.44 12.04
CA THR A 81 -19.71 -4.36 11.12
C THR A 81 -20.08 -3.12 11.91
N PHE A 82 -19.90 -1.94 11.33
CA PHE A 82 -20.33 -0.70 11.96
C PHE A 82 -20.79 0.36 10.96
N SER A 83 -21.82 1.09 11.36
CA SER A 83 -22.26 2.33 10.72
C SER A 83 -22.82 3.29 11.78
N GLN A 84 -24.14 3.35 11.94
CA GLN A 84 -24.80 4.00 13.07
C GLN A 84 -24.58 3.23 14.37
N ASP A 85 -24.63 1.91 14.30
CA ASP A 85 -24.37 1.00 15.41
C ASP A 85 -23.38 -0.08 14.98
N ALA A 86 -22.78 -0.77 15.96
CA ALA A 86 -21.90 -1.90 15.70
C ALA A 86 -22.68 -3.22 15.84
N LYS A 87 -22.44 -4.16 14.92
CA LYS A 87 -23.04 -5.49 14.93
C LYS A 87 -21.95 -6.55 14.93
N THR A 88 -22.02 -7.45 15.91
CA THR A 88 -21.04 -8.53 16.10
C THR A 88 -21.51 -9.80 15.43
N TYR A 89 -20.59 -10.54 14.80
CA TYR A 89 -20.88 -11.80 14.14
C TYR A 89 -20.24 -13.01 14.85
N GLY A 90 -20.01 -12.88 16.16
CA GLY A 90 -19.33 -13.86 16.99
C GLY A 90 -17.85 -13.52 17.22
N GLY A 91 -17.29 -14.07 18.31
CA GLY A 91 -15.87 -13.94 18.62
C GLY A 91 -15.00 -14.92 17.80
N LEU A 92 -13.70 -14.96 18.11
CA LEU A 92 -12.71 -15.75 17.37
C LEU A 92 -13.01 -17.27 17.33
N ASP A 93 -13.73 -17.81 18.31
CA ASP A 93 -14.11 -19.22 18.34
C ASP A 93 -15.19 -19.56 17.29
N ALA A 94 -16.02 -18.58 16.90
CA ALA A 94 -17.00 -18.76 15.83
C ALA A 94 -16.33 -18.83 14.45
N GLY A 95 -15.17 -18.20 14.28
CA GLY A 95 -14.37 -18.21 13.06
C GLY A 95 -13.22 -19.21 13.06
N ALA A 96 -13.37 -20.35 13.75
CA ALA A 96 -12.34 -21.39 13.85
C ALA A 96 -12.39 -22.44 12.71
N THR A 97 -13.24 -22.27 11.69
CA THR A 97 -13.21 -23.10 10.47
C THR A 97 -13.49 -22.24 9.24
N ALA A 98 -12.89 -22.58 8.09
CA ALA A 98 -13.12 -21.84 6.84
C ALA A 98 -14.60 -21.81 6.42
N SER A 99 -15.34 -22.90 6.65
CA SER A 99 -16.78 -22.95 6.34
C SER A 99 -17.61 -22.00 7.21
N ALA A 100 -17.35 -21.97 8.52
CA ALA A 100 -18.05 -21.05 9.43
C ALA A 100 -17.71 -19.58 9.14
N VAL A 101 -16.45 -19.30 8.81
CA VAL A 101 -16.03 -17.97 8.40
C VAL A 101 -16.71 -17.55 7.09
N ASN A 102 -16.73 -18.41 6.06
CA ASN A 102 -17.42 -18.11 4.80
C ASN A 102 -18.93 -17.89 5.00
N ALA A 103 -19.59 -18.69 5.84
CA ALA A 103 -20.99 -18.48 6.20
C ALA A 103 -21.20 -17.13 6.90
N THR A 104 -20.26 -16.75 7.76
CA THR A 104 -20.28 -15.45 8.44
C THR A 104 -20.13 -14.30 7.44
N ILE A 105 -19.14 -14.37 6.54
CA ILE A 105 -18.92 -13.36 5.47
C ILE A 105 -20.18 -13.16 4.63
N GLY A 106 -20.86 -14.26 4.27
CA GLY A 106 -22.12 -14.23 3.51
C GLY A 106 -23.31 -13.64 4.28
N SER A 107 -23.22 -13.55 5.61
CA SER A 107 -24.25 -12.96 6.48
C SER A 107 -23.98 -11.50 6.87
N LEU A 108 -22.82 -10.94 6.48
CA LEU A 108 -22.51 -9.54 6.72
C LEU A 108 -23.52 -8.67 5.94
N ASN A 109 -24.15 -7.72 6.65
CA ASN A 109 -25.19 -6.89 6.08
C ASN A 109 -24.64 -5.50 5.75
N PHE A 110 -25.01 -4.96 4.59
CA PHE A 110 -24.78 -3.56 4.26
C PHE A 110 -25.91 -2.71 4.84
N ASP A 111 -25.63 -2.00 5.94
CA ASP A 111 -26.65 -1.25 6.69
C ASP A 111 -27.06 0.07 6.00
N ASN A 112 -26.14 0.68 5.25
CA ASN A 112 -26.38 1.88 4.43
C ASN A 112 -26.86 3.11 5.23
N TYR A 113 -26.35 3.29 6.46
CA TYR A 113 -26.57 4.51 7.25
C TYR A 113 -25.46 5.53 7.05
N GLY A 114 -25.78 6.82 7.23
CA GLY A 114 -24.84 7.93 7.05
C GLY A 114 -23.85 8.14 8.20
N PHE A 115 -23.72 7.20 9.15
CA PHE A 115 -22.84 7.30 10.31
C PHE A 115 -21.70 6.28 10.22
N ARG A 116 -20.55 6.58 10.83
CA ARG A 116 -19.31 5.81 10.83
C ARG A 116 -18.71 5.74 12.24
N GLU A 117 -19.49 5.20 13.17
CA GLU A 117 -19.21 5.20 14.61
C GLU A 117 -18.14 4.15 15.00
N MET A 118 -16.88 4.40 14.66
CA MET A 118 -15.76 3.49 14.98
C MET A 118 -15.62 3.22 16.49
N SER A 119 -15.93 4.18 17.36
CA SER A 119 -15.93 3.99 18.82
C SER A 119 -16.92 2.93 19.30
N LYS A 120 -18.06 2.75 18.62
CA LYS A 120 -19.01 1.66 18.88
C LYS A 120 -18.46 0.31 18.44
N ALA A 121 -17.74 0.26 17.32
CA ALA A 121 -17.06 -0.96 16.86
C ALA A 121 -15.98 -1.40 17.86
N LEU A 122 -15.19 -0.46 18.38
CA LEU A 122 -14.20 -0.73 19.45
C LEU A 122 -14.87 -1.21 20.74
N THR A 123 -16.01 -0.64 21.10
CA THR A 123 -16.78 -1.10 22.27
C THR A 123 -17.27 -2.54 22.09
N ALA A 124 -17.77 -2.87 20.89
CA ALA A 124 -18.21 -4.22 20.57
C ALA A 124 -17.05 -5.22 20.54
N GLU A 125 -15.88 -4.80 20.04
CA GLU A 125 -14.63 -5.58 20.08
C GLU A 125 -14.25 -5.90 21.53
N GLU A 126 -14.27 -4.91 22.41
CA GLU A 126 -13.98 -5.10 23.83
C GLU A 126 -14.92 -6.14 24.49
N GLN A 127 -16.19 -6.15 24.09
CA GLN A 127 -17.20 -7.05 24.64
C GLN A 127 -17.05 -8.50 24.17
N ILE A 128 -16.77 -8.73 22.88
CA ILE A 128 -16.77 -10.09 22.31
C ILE A 128 -15.40 -10.75 22.30
N ILE A 129 -14.32 -9.97 22.33
CA ILE A 129 -12.94 -10.48 22.32
C ILE A 129 -12.44 -10.55 23.76
N THR A 130 -12.71 -11.69 24.39
CA THR A 130 -12.35 -11.95 25.79
C THR A 130 -10.94 -12.52 25.94
N SER A 131 -10.40 -13.17 24.90
CA SER A 131 -9.04 -13.72 24.90
C SER A 131 -8.43 -13.77 23.50
N LEU A 132 -7.11 -13.59 23.44
CA LEU A 132 -6.28 -13.72 22.24
C LEU A 132 -5.21 -14.78 22.53
N ARG A 133 -4.92 -15.66 21.56
CA ARG A 133 -3.90 -16.71 21.73
C ARG A 133 -2.53 -16.07 21.85
N ALA A 134 -1.79 -16.45 22.89
CA ALA A 134 -0.47 -15.89 23.16
C ALA A 134 0.54 -16.15 22.03
N THR A 135 0.45 -17.31 21.37
CA THR A 135 1.35 -17.73 20.28
C THR A 135 0.97 -17.15 18.91
N ALA A 136 -0.26 -16.64 18.76
CA ALA A 136 -0.74 -16.11 17.50
C ALA A 136 -0.35 -14.63 17.34
N LYS A 137 -0.17 -14.21 16.09
CA LYS A 137 -0.16 -12.81 15.71
C LYS A 137 -1.54 -12.21 15.97
N LYS A 138 -1.63 -11.09 16.67
CA LYS A 138 -2.90 -10.46 17.06
C LYS A 138 -3.11 -9.22 16.21
N LEU A 139 -4.14 -9.21 15.37
CA LEU A 139 -4.45 -8.07 14.50
C LEU A 139 -5.88 -7.58 14.71
N LEU A 140 -6.05 -6.26 14.72
CA LEU A 140 -7.34 -5.61 14.56
C LEU A 140 -7.31 -4.82 13.26
N ILE A 141 -8.22 -5.13 12.33
CA ILE A 141 -8.19 -4.66 10.95
C ILE A 141 -9.46 -3.87 10.67
N ALA A 142 -9.35 -2.56 10.48
CA ALA A 142 -10.46 -1.71 10.06
C ALA A 142 -10.52 -1.60 8.54
N ILE A 143 -11.70 -1.82 7.93
CA ILE A 143 -11.96 -1.54 6.51
C ILE A 143 -13.00 -0.43 6.45
N VAL A 144 -12.61 0.71 5.91
CA VAL A 144 -13.38 1.98 5.98
C VAL A 144 -13.45 2.64 4.61
N ALA A 145 -14.44 3.48 4.40
CA ALA A 145 -14.67 4.18 3.13
C ALA A 145 -14.65 5.71 3.26
N ASP A 146 -14.65 6.25 4.48
CA ASP A 146 -14.57 7.69 4.75
C ASP A 146 -14.08 7.97 6.19
N THR A 147 -14.00 9.25 6.55
CA THR A 147 -13.74 9.75 7.92
C THR A 147 -14.76 9.24 8.93
N PHE A 148 -14.34 9.04 10.18
CA PHE A 148 -15.20 8.60 11.27
C PHE A 148 -16.21 9.69 11.66
N THR A 149 -17.33 9.26 12.24
CA THR A 149 -18.29 10.19 12.84
C THR A 149 -18.51 9.88 14.31
N GLY A 150 -19.11 10.85 14.99
CA GLY A 150 -19.54 10.69 16.37
C GLY A 150 -18.37 10.87 17.32
N VAL A 151 -18.26 9.96 18.28
CA VAL A 151 -17.19 10.03 19.28
C VAL A 151 -15.87 9.56 18.65
N GLU A 152 -14.90 10.47 18.61
CA GLU A 152 -13.53 10.18 18.19
C GLU A 152 -12.98 8.94 18.90
N PRO A 153 -12.44 7.95 18.19
CA PRO A 153 -11.93 6.71 18.79
C PRO A 153 -10.89 6.94 19.89
N SER A 154 -10.09 8.00 19.77
CA SER A 154 -9.02 8.37 20.70
C SER A 154 -9.49 9.17 21.92
N ALA A 155 -10.72 9.71 21.94
CA ALA A 155 -11.14 10.68 22.95
C ALA A 155 -11.14 10.16 24.40
N ASN A 156 -11.42 8.87 24.59
CA ASN A 156 -11.70 8.30 25.91
C ASN A 156 -10.71 7.18 26.33
N GLY A 157 -9.57 7.05 25.66
CA GLY A 157 -8.58 6.00 25.93
C GLY A 157 -9.02 4.57 25.55
N LEU A 158 -10.24 4.39 25.02
CA LEU A 158 -10.74 3.08 24.56
C LEU A 158 -9.84 2.52 23.46
N LEU A 159 -9.48 3.34 22.46
CA LEU A 159 -8.58 2.92 21.40
C LEU A 159 -7.22 2.45 21.94
N ASP A 160 -6.64 3.14 22.92
CA ASP A 160 -5.36 2.73 23.51
C ASP A 160 -5.49 1.43 24.31
N LYS A 161 -6.60 1.28 25.05
CA LYS A 161 -6.92 0.04 25.76
C LYS A 161 -7.02 -1.13 24.79
N VAL A 162 -7.79 -0.98 23.71
CA VAL A 162 -7.93 -1.99 22.66
C VAL A 162 -6.58 -2.29 22.02
N ARG A 163 -5.87 -1.25 21.55
CA ARG A 163 -4.56 -1.34 20.89
C ARG A 163 -3.54 -2.14 21.71
N SER A 164 -3.52 -1.98 23.03
CA SER A 164 -2.59 -2.69 23.91
C SER A 164 -2.71 -4.23 23.88
N ARG A 165 -3.83 -4.77 23.38
CA ARG A 165 -4.08 -6.22 23.26
C ARG A 165 -3.58 -6.81 21.94
N TYR A 166 -3.27 -5.96 20.95
CA TYR A 166 -2.93 -6.35 19.60
C TYR A 166 -1.46 -6.09 19.29
N ASP A 167 -0.89 -6.90 18.39
CA ASP A 167 0.48 -6.68 17.91
C ASP A 167 0.51 -5.56 16.86
N ALA A 168 -0.60 -5.36 16.13
CA ALA A 168 -0.80 -4.21 15.24
C ALA A 168 -2.30 -3.92 15.02
N LEU A 169 -2.62 -2.65 14.79
CA LEU A 169 -3.90 -2.20 14.26
C LEU A 169 -3.69 -1.80 12.80
N LEU A 170 -4.41 -2.44 11.89
CA LEU A 170 -4.31 -2.18 10.45
C LEU A 170 -5.55 -1.45 9.97
N SER A 171 -5.41 -0.55 9.00
CA SER A 171 -6.54 0.13 8.39
C SER A 171 -6.49 0.02 6.86
N ILE A 172 -7.62 -0.27 6.22
CA ILE A 172 -7.78 -0.30 4.77
C ILE A 172 -8.84 0.74 4.40
N ALA A 173 -8.41 1.82 3.79
CA ALA A 173 -9.25 2.90 3.30
C ALA A 173 -9.65 2.62 1.84
N VAL A 174 -10.95 2.44 1.59
CA VAL A 174 -11.53 2.00 0.33
C VAL A 174 -12.28 3.12 -0.36
N GLY A 175 -11.83 3.46 -1.56
CA GLY A 175 -12.44 4.43 -2.45
C GLY A 175 -11.80 5.82 -2.39
N PRO A 176 -12.21 6.71 -3.32
CA PRO A 176 -11.63 8.04 -3.46
C PRO A 176 -11.89 8.94 -2.25
N GLN A 177 -13.04 8.79 -1.59
CA GLN A 177 -13.36 9.55 -0.36
C GLN A 177 -12.46 9.16 0.80
N ALA A 178 -12.24 7.85 1.01
CA ALA A 178 -11.33 7.36 2.05
C ALA A 178 -9.90 7.90 1.87
N ILE A 179 -9.42 7.95 0.61
CA ILE A 179 -8.13 8.54 0.26
C ILE A 179 -8.09 10.03 0.58
N GLN A 180 -9.19 10.74 0.42
CA GLN A 180 -9.22 12.18 0.60
C GLN A 180 -9.40 12.59 2.06
N TYR A 181 -10.31 11.92 2.78
CA TYR A 181 -10.82 12.42 4.06
C TYR A 181 -10.45 11.53 5.24
N ALA A 182 -10.26 10.22 5.03
CA ALA A 182 -10.09 9.29 6.15
C ALA A 182 -8.65 9.22 6.68
N TYR A 183 -7.66 9.86 6.04
CA TYR A 183 -6.25 9.65 6.38
C TYR A 183 -5.93 9.84 7.87
N THR A 184 -6.29 10.99 8.44
CA THR A 184 -5.98 11.30 9.84
C THR A 184 -6.62 10.28 10.77
N ASP A 185 -7.87 9.91 10.50
CA ASP A 185 -8.62 8.98 11.32
C ASP A 185 -8.06 7.57 11.27
N VAL A 186 -7.79 7.07 10.05
CA VAL A 186 -7.28 5.71 9.86
C VAL A 186 -5.84 5.57 10.34
N THR A 187 -5.03 6.62 10.22
CA THR A 187 -3.66 6.62 10.76
C THR A 187 -3.62 6.85 12.27
N THR A 188 -4.60 7.56 12.83
CA THR A 188 -4.81 7.64 14.28
C THR A 188 -5.25 6.29 14.84
N PHE A 189 -6.10 5.57 14.12
CA PHE A 189 -6.52 4.21 14.46
C PHE A 189 -5.35 3.22 14.37
N SER A 190 -4.64 3.16 13.25
CA SER A 190 -3.52 2.23 13.05
C SER A 190 -2.29 2.60 13.90
N GLY A 191 -2.15 3.88 14.25
CA GLY A 191 -1.02 4.45 14.99
C GLY A 191 0.14 4.87 14.09
N THR A 192 0.18 4.41 12.83
CA THR A 192 1.21 4.78 11.86
C THR A 192 0.71 4.65 10.42
N PRO A 193 1.10 5.55 9.50
CA PRO A 193 0.77 5.41 8.08
C PRO A 193 1.30 4.13 7.42
N ALA A 194 2.29 3.44 8.02
CA ALA A 194 2.80 2.16 7.50
C ALA A 194 1.79 1.01 7.65
N ASP A 195 0.90 1.13 8.64
CA ASP A 195 -0.15 0.17 8.97
C ASP A 195 -1.50 0.58 8.35
N SER A 196 -1.46 1.49 7.38
CA SER A 196 -2.61 1.95 6.62
C SER A 196 -2.43 1.68 5.13
N PHE A 197 -3.37 0.96 4.55
CA PHE A 197 -3.45 0.69 3.13
C PHE A 197 -4.59 1.50 2.52
N PHE A 198 -4.37 2.08 1.35
CA PHE A 198 -5.38 2.89 0.67
C PHE A 198 -5.61 2.33 -0.73
N VAL A 199 -6.87 2.02 -1.04
CA VAL A 199 -7.30 1.57 -2.36
C VAL A 199 -8.23 2.63 -2.96
N SER A 200 -7.87 3.16 -4.11
CA SER A 200 -8.68 4.12 -4.87
C SER A 200 -9.80 3.44 -5.66
N GLY A 201 -9.56 2.21 -6.08
CA GLY A 201 -10.45 1.38 -6.87
C GLY A 201 -10.30 -0.09 -6.48
N VAL A 202 -11.20 -0.90 -6.99
CA VAL A 202 -11.45 -2.24 -6.44
C VAL A 202 -10.47 -3.29 -6.92
N ASP A 203 -9.81 -3.05 -8.05
CA ASP A 203 -8.73 -3.89 -8.56
C ASP A 203 -7.50 -3.83 -7.64
N GLN A 204 -7.44 -2.86 -6.73
CA GLN A 204 -6.37 -2.75 -5.75
C GLN A 204 -6.63 -3.54 -4.46
N LEU A 205 -7.83 -4.10 -4.26
CA LEU A 205 -8.14 -4.90 -3.07
C LEU A 205 -7.32 -6.20 -3.03
N ASP A 206 -6.90 -6.74 -4.18
CA ASP A 206 -6.00 -7.90 -4.21
C ASP A 206 -4.63 -7.57 -3.62
N PHE A 207 -4.14 -6.33 -3.75
CA PHE A 207 -2.92 -5.90 -3.07
C PHE A 207 -3.13 -5.72 -1.57
N ALA A 208 -4.31 -5.23 -1.17
CA ALA A 208 -4.69 -5.16 0.24
C ALA A 208 -4.74 -6.58 0.85
N LYS A 209 -5.23 -7.58 0.11
CA LYS A 209 -5.21 -9.00 0.52
C LYS A 209 -3.80 -9.48 0.81
N LEU A 210 -2.89 -9.35 -0.16
CA LEU A 210 -1.49 -9.76 0.00
C LEU A 210 -0.81 -9.03 1.17
N TRP A 211 -1.16 -7.76 1.36
CA TRP A 211 -0.66 -6.96 2.47
C TRP A 211 -1.21 -7.42 3.82
N ILE A 212 -2.50 -7.77 3.93
CA ILE A 212 -3.09 -8.38 5.12
C ILE A 212 -2.39 -9.71 5.43
N GLU A 213 -2.28 -10.61 4.45
CA GLU A 213 -1.67 -11.94 4.61
C GLU A 213 -0.26 -11.83 5.15
N ARG A 214 0.54 -10.91 4.60
CA ARG A 214 1.89 -10.65 5.10
C ARG A 214 1.90 -10.20 6.56
N ASN A 215 0.97 -9.34 6.96
CA ASN A 215 0.86 -8.85 8.34
C ASN A 215 0.36 -9.91 9.32
N MET A 216 -0.40 -10.91 8.85
CA MET A 216 -0.90 -12.04 9.64
C MET A 216 0.20 -13.05 9.99
N CYS A 217 1.41 -12.91 9.45
CA CYS A 217 2.50 -13.84 9.67
C CYS A 217 3.20 -13.61 11.02
N PRO A 218 3.40 -14.65 11.85
CA PRO A 218 4.04 -14.52 13.17
C PRO A 218 5.48 -14.00 13.11
N THR A 219 6.24 -14.38 12.08
CA THR A 219 7.63 -13.94 11.86
C THR A 219 7.71 -12.54 11.26
N TYR A 220 6.59 -12.00 10.76
CA TYR A 220 6.52 -10.64 10.28
C TYR A 220 6.29 -9.70 11.47
N HIS A 221 7.39 -9.13 11.94
CA HIS A 221 7.33 -7.93 12.74
C HIS A 221 7.09 -6.77 11.77
N ALA A 222 5.92 -6.13 11.85
CA ALA A 222 5.77 -4.74 11.45
C ALA A 222 6.60 -3.87 12.41
N SER A 223 7.90 -4.14 12.51
CA SER A 223 8.87 -3.19 13.02
C SER A 223 9.62 -2.72 11.79
N THR A 224 9.15 -1.63 11.20
CA THR A 224 10.14 -0.64 10.82
C THR A 224 10.44 0.11 12.12
N PRO A 225 11.56 -0.16 12.82
CA PRO A 225 12.17 0.95 13.50
C PRO A 225 12.27 2.05 12.45
N TYR A 226 11.67 3.19 12.75
CA TYR A 226 11.97 4.43 12.06
C TYR A 226 13.47 4.61 12.13
N VAL A 227 14.17 4.11 11.10
CA VAL A 227 15.44 4.69 10.74
C VAL A 227 15.04 5.96 10.04
N THR A 228 14.80 7.00 10.84
CA THR A 228 15.03 8.37 10.42
C THR A 228 16.53 8.45 10.19
N THR A 229 17.03 7.81 9.14
CA THR A 229 18.24 8.27 8.51
C THR A 229 17.82 9.58 7.90
N THR A 230 17.89 10.64 8.71
CA THR A 230 18.43 11.90 8.24
C THR A 230 19.83 11.57 7.73
N LEU A 231 19.91 10.92 6.57
CA LEU A 231 21.08 11.12 5.73
C LEU A 231 21.10 12.64 5.57
N PRO A 232 22.21 13.30 5.92
CA PRO A 232 22.37 14.70 5.57
C PRO A 232 22.02 14.79 4.09
N VAL A 233 21.07 15.65 3.71
CA VAL A 233 20.78 15.94 2.31
C VAL A 233 22.01 16.66 1.77
N THR A 234 23.06 15.90 1.48
CA THR A 234 24.17 16.37 0.65
C THR A 234 23.61 16.33 -0.76
N GLN A 235 23.29 17.51 -1.27
CA GLN A 235 22.84 17.72 -2.65
C GLN A 235 23.63 16.80 -3.60
N PRO A 236 22.95 15.99 -4.42
CA PRO A 236 23.62 15.08 -5.35
C PRO A 236 24.59 15.85 -6.25
N SER A 237 25.75 15.25 -6.50
CA SER A 237 26.77 15.86 -7.36
C SER A 237 26.20 16.08 -8.77
N GLY A 238 26.27 17.31 -9.26
CA GLY A 238 25.78 17.68 -10.60
C GLY A 238 24.38 18.30 -10.64
N VAL A 239 23.70 18.48 -9.49
CA VAL A 239 22.44 19.24 -9.40
C VAL A 239 22.74 20.74 -9.27
N THR A 240 22.00 21.59 -9.98
CA THR A 240 22.29 23.03 -10.09
C THR A 240 21.61 23.92 -9.04
N CYS A 241 20.68 23.39 -8.25
CA CYS A 241 19.91 24.14 -7.25
C CYS A 241 19.75 23.38 -5.92
N GLN A 242 19.26 24.10 -4.90
CA GLN A 242 18.96 23.53 -3.58
C GLN A 242 17.56 22.87 -3.58
N LEU A 243 17.50 21.54 -3.76
CA LEU A 243 16.25 20.78 -3.88
C LEU A 243 15.31 20.93 -2.66
N ASN A 244 15.86 21.13 -1.46
CA ASN A 244 15.08 21.36 -0.23
C ASN A 244 14.32 22.71 -0.20
N THR A 245 14.70 23.65 -1.07
CA THR A 245 14.03 24.95 -1.17
C THR A 245 12.85 24.94 -2.13
N LEU A 246 12.80 23.96 -3.04
CA LEU A 246 11.82 23.89 -4.11
C LEU A 246 10.40 23.64 -3.59
N THR A 247 9.43 24.16 -4.35
CA THR A 247 7.99 24.08 -4.07
C THR A 247 7.28 23.60 -5.34
N TYR A 248 7.17 22.27 -5.47
CA TYR A 248 6.54 21.61 -6.61
C TYR A 248 5.40 20.71 -6.16
N ASP A 249 4.40 20.55 -7.01
CA ASP A 249 3.54 19.37 -7.00
C ASP A 249 3.98 18.46 -8.14
N ILE A 250 4.57 17.32 -7.79
CA ILE A 250 5.09 16.35 -8.75
C ILE A 250 4.16 15.14 -8.85
N TYR A 251 3.58 14.92 -10.02
CA TYR A 251 2.74 13.77 -10.32
C TYR A 251 3.61 12.65 -10.92
N LEU A 252 3.91 11.65 -10.09
CA LEU A 252 4.61 10.46 -10.54
C LEU A 252 3.61 9.51 -11.18
N VAL A 253 3.82 9.23 -12.47
CA VAL A 253 3.11 8.18 -13.17
C VAL A 253 4.10 7.04 -13.44
N VAL A 254 3.80 5.85 -12.95
CA VAL A 254 4.75 4.73 -12.96
C VAL A 254 4.12 3.54 -13.68
N ASP A 255 4.73 3.12 -14.77
CA ASP A 255 4.33 1.91 -15.53
C ASP A 255 4.59 0.65 -14.70
N THR A 256 3.53 0.05 -14.17
CA THR A 256 3.59 -1.20 -13.43
C THR A 256 3.29 -2.40 -14.32
N SER A 257 3.09 -2.23 -15.63
CA SER A 257 2.65 -3.29 -16.51
C SER A 257 3.69 -4.39 -16.75
N LYS A 258 3.22 -5.53 -17.26
CA LYS A 258 4.07 -6.67 -17.62
C LYS A 258 4.89 -6.46 -18.91
N SER A 259 4.79 -5.29 -19.55
CA SER A 259 5.60 -4.94 -20.73
C SER A 259 7.10 -4.82 -20.41
N MET A 260 7.43 -4.68 -19.12
CA MET A 260 8.78 -4.58 -18.59
C MET A 260 9.20 -5.87 -17.87
N SER A 261 10.49 -6.21 -17.87
CA SER A 261 10.99 -7.31 -17.05
C SER A 261 10.85 -7.01 -15.55
N SER A 262 10.72 -8.02 -14.70
CA SER A 262 10.59 -7.78 -13.25
C SER A 262 11.86 -7.16 -12.64
N SER A 263 13.03 -7.41 -13.23
CA SER A 263 14.29 -6.74 -12.85
C SER A 263 14.32 -5.27 -13.25
N ASP A 264 13.84 -4.93 -14.45
CA ASP A 264 13.75 -3.54 -14.89
C ASP A 264 12.70 -2.78 -14.07
N PHE A 265 11.56 -3.40 -13.76
CA PHE A 265 10.55 -2.80 -12.89
C PHE A 265 11.12 -2.51 -11.50
N ALA A 266 11.84 -3.46 -10.90
CA ALA A 266 12.51 -3.25 -9.62
C ALA A 266 13.52 -2.09 -9.68
N ALA A 267 14.33 -2.01 -10.75
CA ALA A 267 15.27 -0.91 -10.95
C ALA A 267 14.55 0.44 -11.14
N MET A 268 13.45 0.47 -11.89
CA MET A 268 12.64 1.68 -12.11
C MET A 268 12.04 2.17 -10.80
N LYS A 269 11.43 1.25 -10.04
CA LYS A 269 10.90 1.53 -8.70
C LYS A 269 11.96 2.10 -7.79
N GLN A 270 13.19 1.59 -7.85
CA GLN A 270 14.32 2.15 -7.10
C GLN A 270 14.70 3.55 -7.59
N SER A 271 14.79 3.78 -8.90
CA SER A 271 15.07 5.11 -9.46
C SER A 271 14.05 6.17 -9.04
N VAL A 272 12.77 5.81 -9.01
CA VAL A 272 11.69 6.69 -8.51
C VAL A 272 11.89 7.00 -7.02
N ARG A 273 12.28 6.01 -6.21
CA ARG A 273 12.59 6.23 -4.79
C ARG A 273 13.76 7.17 -4.58
N ASP A 274 14.83 6.97 -5.33
CA ASP A 274 16.04 7.77 -5.21
C ASP A 274 15.73 9.22 -5.59
N PHE A 275 15.03 9.44 -6.70
CA PHE A 275 14.54 10.77 -7.08
C PHE A 275 13.70 11.45 -5.99
N VAL A 276 12.76 10.74 -5.37
CA VAL A 276 11.89 11.31 -4.31
C VAL A 276 12.69 11.67 -3.05
N ARG A 277 13.69 10.87 -2.67
CA ARG A 277 14.45 11.01 -1.42
C ARG A 277 15.24 12.32 -1.31
N GLU A 278 15.56 12.94 -2.44
CA GLU A 278 16.36 14.16 -2.49
C GLU A 278 15.57 15.43 -2.14
N TYR A 279 14.24 15.35 -2.05
CA TYR A 279 13.37 16.48 -1.76
C TYR A 279 12.99 16.57 -0.29
N SER A 280 12.77 17.80 0.17
CA SER A 280 12.03 18.05 1.42
C SER A 280 10.53 17.89 1.15
N VAL A 281 9.95 16.77 1.62
CA VAL A 281 8.55 16.42 1.36
C VAL A 281 7.65 16.87 2.51
N ASN A 282 6.83 17.90 2.27
CA ASN A 282 5.76 18.36 3.15
C ASN A 282 4.81 19.34 2.44
N ASP A 283 3.69 19.68 3.09
CA ASP A 283 2.65 20.57 2.54
C ASP A 283 3.15 21.96 2.12
N ASN A 284 4.23 22.47 2.72
CA ASN A 284 4.81 23.78 2.35
C ASN A 284 5.98 23.69 1.35
N LYS A 285 6.33 22.47 0.89
CA LYS A 285 7.47 22.19 0.00
C LYS A 285 7.02 21.34 -1.17
N THR A 286 7.95 20.58 -1.76
CA THR A 286 7.64 19.63 -2.82
C THR A 286 6.73 18.51 -2.28
N GLN A 287 5.66 18.24 -3.02
CA GLN A 287 4.73 17.15 -2.75
C GLN A 287 4.64 16.22 -3.96
N PHE A 288 4.27 14.97 -3.70
CA PHE A 288 4.22 13.91 -4.70
C PHE A 288 2.85 13.23 -4.75
N GLY A 289 2.19 13.30 -5.90
CA GLY A 289 1.09 12.40 -6.25
C GLY A 289 1.66 11.12 -6.88
N LEU A 290 1.02 9.97 -6.66
CA LEU A 290 1.46 8.70 -7.24
C LEU A 290 0.32 7.97 -7.93
N ILE A 291 0.52 7.63 -9.20
CA ILE A 291 -0.38 6.82 -10.01
C ILE A 291 0.44 5.71 -10.68
N ALA A 292 0.02 4.47 -10.51
CA ALA A 292 0.49 3.35 -11.32
C ALA A 292 -0.34 3.22 -12.59
N VAL A 293 0.28 2.78 -13.68
CA VAL A 293 -0.37 2.56 -14.97
C VAL A 293 -0.09 1.15 -15.48
N SER A 294 -1.17 0.46 -15.84
CA SER A 294 -1.16 -0.79 -16.60
C SER A 294 -2.41 -0.84 -17.48
N VAL A 295 -3.24 -1.88 -17.38
CA VAL A 295 -4.56 -1.95 -18.03
C VAL A 295 -5.49 -0.85 -17.49
N ASP A 296 -5.43 -0.56 -16.20
CA ASP A 296 -6.17 0.51 -15.53
C ASP A 296 -5.23 1.35 -14.66
N PRO A 297 -5.49 2.66 -14.49
CA PRO A 297 -4.70 3.50 -13.61
C PRO A 297 -5.09 3.27 -12.15
N GLN A 298 -4.08 3.28 -11.29
CA GLN A 298 -4.22 3.01 -9.87
C GLN A 298 -3.62 4.16 -9.07
N ARG A 299 -4.45 4.91 -8.34
CA ARG A 299 -3.97 5.99 -7.46
C ARG A 299 -3.53 5.41 -6.13
N TYR A 300 -2.42 5.91 -5.63
CA TYR A 300 -1.91 5.57 -4.30
C TYR A 300 -2.08 6.78 -3.38
N TYR A 301 -2.41 6.51 -2.13
CA TYR A 301 -2.38 7.53 -1.10
C TYR A 301 -0.93 7.85 -0.75
N THR A 302 -0.57 9.13 -0.82
CA THR A 302 0.79 9.59 -0.55
C THR A 302 0.88 10.62 0.56
N GLY A 303 -0.24 11.17 1.05
CA GLY A 303 -0.26 12.35 1.92
C GLY A 303 -0.50 13.68 1.20
N PHE A 304 -0.61 13.67 -0.13
CA PHE A 304 -0.66 14.88 -0.96
C PHE A 304 -1.74 15.88 -0.52
N HIS A 305 -1.34 17.13 -0.21
CA HIS A 305 -2.17 18.21 0.37
C HIS A 305 -2.92 17.83 1.66
N ALA A 306 -2.47 16.79 2.36
CA ALA A 306 -3.11 16.24 3.55
C ALA A 306 -2.06 15.75 4.56
N GLY A 307 -1.04 16.57 4.86
CA GLY A 307 0.01 16.23 5.81
C GLY A 307 1.11 15.33 5.23
N GLN A 308 1.46 15.52 3.95
CA GLN A 308 2.45 14.65 3.30
C GLN A 308 3.78 14.68 4.04
N ASN A 309 4.44 13.53 4.13
CA ASN A 309 5.83 13.46 4.57
C ASN A 309 6.60 12.40 3.79
N MET A 310 7.92 12.34 4.00
CA MET A 310 8.78 11.37 3.31
C MET A 310 8.31 9.92 3.55
N ASN A 311 7.83 9.59 4.75
CA ASN A 311 7.44 8.21 5.08
C ASN A 311 6.16 7.81 4.36
N SER A 312 5.14 8.68 4.34
CA SER A 312 3.91 8.41 3.58
C SER A 312 4.22 8.18 2.10
N MET A 313 5.15 8.95 1.52
CA MET A 313 5.57 8.76 0.14
C MET A 313 6.36 7.47 -0.08
N LEU A 314 7.36 7.17 0.75
CA LEU A 314 8.15 5.94 0.64
C LEU A 314 7.31 4.69 0.89
N ASN A 315 6.27 4.77 1.73
CA ASN A 315 5.30 3.69 1.92
C ASN A 315 4.46 3.47 0.68
N ALA A 316 3.90 4.53 0.08
CA ALA A 316 3.16 4.42 -1.18
C ALA A 316 4.00 3.77 -2.29
N LEU A 317 5.26 4.21 -2.45
CA LEU A 317 6.20 3.58 -3.36
C LEU A 317 6.52 2.13 -3.00
N ASN A 318 6.33 1.68 -1.75
CA ASN A 318 6.66 0.31 -1.35
C ASN A 318 5.56 -0.64 -1.83
N LEU A 319 4.32 -0.14 -1.82
CA LEU A 319 3.12 -0.84 -2.25
C LEU A 319 3.06 -1.05 -3.77
N LEU A 320 3.78 -0.25 -4.57
CA LEU A 320 3.88 -0.48 -6.01
C LEU A 320 4.35 -1.90 -6.33
N THR A 321 3.50 -2.68 -6.97
CA THR A 321 3.80 -4.02 -7.47
C THR A 321 3.71 -4.03 -8.99
N GLN A 322 4.43 -4.98 -9.62
CA GLN A 322 4.27 -5.18 -11.05
C GLN A 322 2.98 -5.96 -11.30
N GLU A 323 2.16 -5.45 -12.20
CA GLU A 323 0.95 -6.10 -12.69
C GLU A 323 1.32 -7.32 -13.55
N PRO A 324 0.52 -8.40 -13.50
CA PRO A 324 0.76 -9.60 -14.30
C PRO A 324 0.36 -9.42 -15.77
N THR A 325 -0.33 -8.32 -16.11
CA THR A 325 -0.83 -8.00 -17.44
C THR A 325 -0.07 -6.84 -18.06
N SER A 326 0.03 -6.87 -19.40
CA SER A 326 0.51 -5.72 -20.17
C SER A 326 -0.66 -4.80 -20.48
N GLY A 327 -0.46 -3.49 -20.34
CA GLY A 327 -1.45 -2.46 -20.64
C GLY A 327 -0.85 -1.08 -20.43
N GLN A 328 -1.45 -0.06 -21.02
CA GLN A 328 -0.96 1.32 -20.85
C GLN A 328 -2.08 2.36 -20.97
N SER A 329 -2.98 2.38 -19.98
CA SER A 329 -4.07 3.36 -19.83
C SER A 329 -3.61 4.74 -19.38
N PHE A 330 -2.59 5.28 -20.05
CA PHE A 330 -1.97 6.54 -19.69
C PHE A 330 -2.90 7.74 -19.89
N ASP A 331 -3.77 7.74 -20.92
CA ASP A 331 -4.78 8.81 -21.08
C ASP A 331 -5.74 8.86 -19.89
N MET A 332 -6.17 7.70 -19.39
CA MET A 332 -7.01 7.62 -18.20
C MET A 332 -6.25 8.05 -16.94
N ALA A 333 -4.97 7.68 -16.81
CA ALA A 333 -4.12 8.15 -15.70
C ALA A 333 -4.05 9.68 -15.66
N LEU A 334 -3.92 10.35 -16.82
CA LEU A 334 -3.96 11.81 -16.90
C LEU A 334 -5.30 12.39 -16.47
N GLN A 335 -6.42 11.73 -16.79
CA GLN A 335 -7.74 12.12 -16.32
C GLN A 335 -7.87 11.96 -14.79
N VAL A 336 -7.29 10.90 -14.23
CA VAL A 336 -7.18 10.73 -12.77
C VAL A 336 -6.35 11.87 -12.17
N ILE A 337 -5.26 12.31 -12.80
CA ILE A 337 -4.48 13.47 -12.33
C ILE A 337 -5.32 14.76 -12.34
N ASP A 338 -6.06 14.99 -13.42
CA ASP A 338 -6.97 16.14 -13.54
C ASP A 338 -7.98 16.14 -12.38
N ALA A 339 -8.70 15.05 -12.21
CA ALA A 339 -9.78 14.93 -11.23
C ALA A 339 -9.27 14.93 -9.78
N ALA A 340 -8.25 14.11 -9.49
CA ALA A 340 -7.82 13.83 -8.12
C ALA A 340 -6.83 14.85 -7.56
N PHE A 341 -6.14 15.61 -8.41
CA PHE A 341 -5.09 16.54 -8.00
C PHE A 341 -5.28 17.93 -8.56
N LEU A 342 -5.14 18.12 -9.89
CA LEU A 342 -5.05 19.45 -10.49
C LEU A 342 -6.33 20.27 -10.31
N SER A 343 -7.50 19.68 -10.57
CA SER A 343 -8.79 20.38 -10.39
C SER A 343 -9.19 20.52 -8.92
N THR A 344 -8.68 19.66 -8.04
CA THR A 344 -9.02 19.66 -6.61
C THR A 344 -8.21 20.69 -5.83
N TYR A 345 -6.89 20.76 -6.06
CA TYR A 345 -5.98 21.61 -5.29
C TYR A 345 -5.49 22.83 -6.07
N GLY A 346 -5.71 22.87 -7.38
CA GLY A 346 -5.16 23.93 -8.23
C GLY A 346 -3.63 23.84 -8.27
N ASN A 347 -2.96 25.00 -8.23
CA ASN A 347 -1.51 25.04 -8.15
C ASN A 347 -0.95 25.48 -6.80
N ASP A 348 -1.76 26.10 -5.93
CA ASP A 348 -1.36 26.66 -4.62
C ASP A 348 0.01 27.38 -4.63
N GLY A 349 0.32 28.12 -5.70
CA GLY A 349 1.62 28.78 -5.88
C GLY A 349 2.82 27.86 -6.17
N LYS A 350 2.60 26.54 -6.28
CA LYS A 350 3.60 25.51 -6.61
C LYS A 350 3.66 25.24 -8.11
N VAL A 351 4.86 24.86 -8.57
CA VAL A 351 5.06 24.41 -9.95
C VAL A 351 4.49 23.01 -10.13
N GLN A 352 3.65 22.84 -11.14
CA GLN A 352 3.01 21.56 -11.46
C GLN A 352 3.87 20.77 -12.45
N LEU A 353 4.34 19.58 -12.08
CA LEU A 353 5.20 18.74 -12.91
C LEU A 353 4.69 17.30 -12.96
N LEU A 354 4.47 16.75 -14.14
CA LEU A 354 4.27 15.32 -14.33
C LEU A 354 5.59 14.66 -14.72
N VAL A 355 5.94 13.56 -14.05
CA VAL A 355 7.07 12.70 -14.44
C VAL A 355 6.54 11.30 -14.72
N TYR A 356 6.63 10.87 -15.98
CA TYR A 356 6.15 9.56 -16.42
C TYR A 356 7.30 8.58 -16.61
N PHE A 357 7.37 7.53 -15.80
CA PHE A 357 8.32 6.43 -15.96
C PHE A 357 7.65 5.28 -16.70
N THR A 358 8.17 4.89 -17.86
CA THR A 358 7.55 3.82 -18.65
C THR A 358 8.52 2.92 -19.39
N GLY A 359 8.13 1.64 -19.48
CA GLY A 359 8.81 0.65 -20.29
C GLY A 359 8.25 0.52 -21.70
N ASN A 360 7.09 1.09 -22.01
CA ASN A 360 6.46 0.94 -23.32
C ASN A 360 5.68 2.19 -23.75
N THR A 361 5.08 2.20 -24.95
CA THR A 361 4.21 3.29 -25.45
C THR A 361 3.03 2.73 -26.25
N ASN A 362 2.54 1.57 -25.85
CA ASN A 362 1.36 0.91 -26.37
C ASN A 362 0.10 1.50 -25.71
N PHE A 363 -0.03 2.83 -25.80
CA PHE A 363 -1.17 3.54 -25.25
C PHE A 363 -2.48 2.94 -25.77
N ASP A 364 -3.40 2.68 -24.85
CA ASP A 364 -4.78 2.27 -25.17
C ASP A 364 -5.52 3.32 -26.01
N LYS A 365 -5.20 4.59 -25.76
CA LYS A 365 -5.71 5.77 -26.43
C LYS A 365 -4.62 6.84 -26.53
N ASP A 366 -4.60 7.58 -27.63
CA ASP A 366 -3.65 8.70 -27.81
C ASP A 366 -3.82 9.75 -26.69
N PRO A 367 -2.79 9.97 -25.84
CA PRO A 367 -2.87 10.89 -24.70
C PRO A 367 -2.64 12.36 -25.09
N SER A 368 -2.25 12.66 -26.34
CA SER A 368 -1.80 13.99 -26.77
C SER A 368 -2.83 15.10 -26.51
N GLY A 369 -4.11 14.80 -26.73
CA GLY A 369 -5.21 15.73 -26.47
C GLY A 369 -5.35 16.07 -24.98
N THR A 370 -5.33 15.05 -24.12
CA THR A 370 -5.45 15.23 -22.66
C THR A 370 -4.23 15.96 -22.11
N VAL A 371 -3.02 15.60 -22.54
CA VAL A 371 -1.79 16.31 -22.17
C VAL A 371 -1.87 17.79 -22.56
N SER A 372 -2.27 18.10 -23.79
CA SER A 372 -2.38 19.48 -24.27
C SER A 372 -3.38 20.30 -23.45
N LYS A 373 -4.51 19.67 -23.07
CA LYS A 373 -5.51 20.26 -22.17
C LYS A 373 -4.89 20.57 -20.80
N LEU A 374 -4.19 19.63 -20.17
CA LEU A 374 -3.61 19.83 -18.83
C LEU A 374 -2.49 20.88 -18.83
N LYS A 375 -1.62 20.87 -19.86
CA LYS A 375 -0.59 21.90 -20.07
C LYS A 375 -1.22 23.29 -20.17
N THR A 376 -2.24 23.45 -21.02
CA THR A 376 -2.89 24.74 -21.28
C THR A 376 -3.68 25.24 -20.07
N LYS A 377 -4.40 24.33 -19.39
CA LYS A 377 -5.30 24.70 -18.30
C LYS A 377 -4.56 24.98 -16.99
N TYR A 378 -3.51 24.22 -16.68
CA TYR A 378 -2.85 24.25 -15.37
C TYR A 378 -1.38 24.67 -15.43
N GLY A 379 -0.82 24.94 -16.61
CA GLY A 379 0.61 25.18 -16.77
C GLY A 379 1.46 23.96 -16.44
N LEU A 380 0.91 22.75 -16.58
CA LEU A 380 1.56 21.49 -16.24
C LEU A 380 2.86 21.31 -17.06
N LYS A 381 4.01 21.22 -16.39
CA LYS A 381 5.26 20.75 -17.00
C LYS A 381 5.21 19.23 -17.12
N PHE A 382 5.85 18.64 -18.14
CA PHE A 382 5.83 17.18 -18.34
C PHE A 382 7.19 16.66 -18.80
N ALA A 383 7.79 15.77 -18.00
CA ALA A 383 8.93 14.94 -18.35
C ALA A 383 8.55 13.45 -18.47
N ALA A 384 9.16 12.76 -19.43
CA ALA A 384 9.01 11.33 -19.64
C ALA A 384 10.37 10.63 -19.52
N VAL A 385 10.38 9.47 -18.86
CA VAL A 385 11.55 8.61 -18.69
C VAL A 385 11.31 7.33 -19.48
N GLN A 386 12.08 7.15 -20.54
CA GLN A 386 12.12 5.94 -21.35
C GLN A 386 12.97 4.88 -20.64
N TYR A 387 12.33 3.97 -19.91
CA TYR A 387 13.03 3.02 -19.05
C TYR A 387 13.49 1.75 -19.77
N THR A 388 12.84 1.40 -20.89
CA THR A 388 13.26 0.31 -21.78
C THR A 388 13.17 0.74 -23.24
N SER A 389 13.89 0.03 -24.11
CA SER A 389 13.87 0.27 -25.56
C SER A 389 12.52 -0.02 -26.23
N ASN A 390 11.57 -0.66 -25.52
CA ASN A 390 10.23 -0.92 -26.04
C ASN A 390 9.32 0.33 -26.01
N ALA A 391 9.69 1.36 -25.25
CA ALA A 391 9.03 2.65 -25.29
C ALA A 391 9.55 3.48 -26.48
N ASP A 392 8.64 4.02 -27.28
CA ASP A 392 8.96 4.87 -28.42
C ASP A 392 9.32 6.29 -27.95
N ALA A 393 10.61 6.64 -28.06
CA ALA A 393 11.12 7.95 -27.67
C ALA A 393 10.47 9.11 -28.44
N THR A 394 10.02 8.90 -29.67
CA THR A 394 9.34 9.93 -30.48
C THR A 394 7.95 10.21 -29.90
N LYS A 395 7.20 9.16 -29.54
CA LYS A 395 5.90 9.33 -28.87
C LYS A 395 6.05 10.04 -27.53
N LEU A 396 7.05 9.66 -26.73
CA LEU A 396 7.35 10.33 -25.46
C LEU A 396 7.76 11.80 -25.65
N THR A 397 8.54 12.10 -26.69
CA THR A 397 8.93 13.47 -27.06
C THR A 397 7.72 14.32 -27.44
N ASN A 398 6.77 13.76 -28.19
CA ASN A 398 5.58 14.47 -28.66
C ASN A 398 4.63 14.84 -27.52
N ILE A 399 4.59 14.05 -26.44
CA ILE A 399 3.69 14.30 -25.30
C ILE A 399 4.38 15.07 -24.17
N SER A 400 5.68 14.88 -23.95
CA SER A 400 6.45 15.60 -22.93
C SER A 400 6.77 17.05 -23.35
N GLY A 401 7.66 17.74 -22.63
CA GLY A 401 8.20 19.05 -23.01
C GLY A 401 9.20 19.02 -24.18
N GLY A 402 9.14 18.01 -25.06
CA GLY A 402 10.07 17.80 -26.15
C GLY A 402 11.32 17.00 -25.73
N ALA A 403 12.37 17.05 -26.56
CA ALA A 403 13.55 16.21 -26.40
C ALA A 403 14.29 16.46 -25.07
N ALA A 404 14.33 17.71 -24.60
CA ALA A 404 14.92 18.06 -23.30
C ALA A 404 14.18 17.46 -22.10
N CYS A 405 12.92 17.08 -22.28
CA CYS A 405 12.06 16.48 -21.26
C CYS A 405 11.82 14.98 -21.50
N THR A 406 12.52 14.38 -22.46
CA THR A 406 12.47 12.93 -22.74
C THR A 406 13.80 12.32 -22.36
N ILE A 407 13.84 11.67 -21.20
CA ILE A 407 15.06 11.15 -20.59
C ILE A 407 15.20 9.67 -20.94
N ASP A 408 16.34 9.32 -21.51
CA ASP A 408 16.68 7.94 -21.83
C ASP A 408 17.29 7.26 -20.59
N ALA A 409 16.64 6.21 -20.09
CA ALA A 409 17.09 5.37 -18.98
C ALA A 409 17.17 3.90 -19.39
N THR A 410 17.42 3.63 -20.68
CA THR A 410 17.38 2.28 -21.26
C THR A 410 18.57 1.39 -20.89
N SER A 411 19.65 1.95 -20.33
CA SER A 411 20.85 1.21 -19.89
C SER A 411 21.21 1.50 -18.44
N SER A 412 22.00 0.62 -17.81
CA SER A 412 22.48 0.80 -16.44
C SER A 412 23.20 2.12 -16.22
N ASP A 413 24.06 2.52 -17.16
CA ASP A 413 24.87 3.73 -17.04
C ASP A 413 24.00 4.99 -17.09
N LYS A 414 22.94 4.97 -17.90
CA LYS A 414 21.95 6.05 -17.95
C LYS A 414 21.08 6.10 -16.70
N ARG A 415 20.72 4.95 -16.13
CA ARG A 415 19.99 4.87 -14.86
C ARG A 415 20.80 5.43 -13.69
N ALA A 416 22.12 5.28 -13.71
CA ALA A 416 23.01 5.80 -12.66
C ALA A 416 23.00 7.34 -12.56
N THR A 417 22.72 8.05 -13.66
CA THR A 417 22.65 9.52 -13.71
C THR A 417 21.22 10.06 -13.77
N LEU A 418 20.22 9.19 -13.75
CA LEU A 418 18.82 9.53 -13.93
C LEU A 418 18.30 10.48 -12.83
N GLY A 419 18.66 10.22 -11.56
CA GLY A 419 18.27 11.08 -10.43
C GLY A 419 18.70 12.53 -10.67
N ALA A 420 20.01 12.76 -10.82
CA ALA A 420 20.57 14.09 -11.10
C ALA A 420 19.97 14.76 -12.36
N THR A 421 19.64 13.98 -13.38
CA THR A 421 18.98 14.51 -14.59
C THR A 421 17.57 15.02 -14.28
N LEU A 422 16.76 14.23 -13.57
CA LEU A 422 15.42 14.61 -13.15
C LEU A 422 15.41 15.77 -12.16
N GLU A 423 16.37 15.80 -11.24
CA GLU A 423 16.55 16.87 -10.27
C GLU A 423 16.94 18.19 -10.94
N ASN A 424 17.78 18.16 -11.97
CA ASN A 424 18.07 19.36 -12.75
C ASN A 424 16.86 19.90 -13.52
N LEU A 425 15.89 19.05 -13.90
CA LEU A 425 14.63 19.54 -14.50
C LEU A 425 13.78 20.34 -13.52
N THR A 426 13.96 20.17 -12.21
CA THR A 426 13.25 20.96 -11.18
C THR A 426 14.03 22.20 -10.75
N CYS A 427 15.26 22.38 -11.23
CA CYS A 427 16.10 23.54 -10.89
C CYS A 427 15.86 24.80 -11.74
N GLY A 428 15.03 24.74 -12.78
CA GLY A 428 14.68 25.90 -13.61
C GLY A 428 14.32 25.52 -15.03
#